data_AF-A0A6G8NQG7-F1
#
_entry.id   AF-A0A6G8NQG7-F1
#
_cell.length_a   1.000
_cell.length_b   1.000
_cell.length_c   1.000
_cell.angle_alpha   90.00
_cell.angle_beta   90.00
_cell.angle_gamma   90.00
#
_symmetry.space_group_name_H-M   'P 1'
#
loop_
_entity.id
_entity.type
_entity.pdbx_description
1 polymer ?
#
loop_
_entity_poly.entity_id
_entity_poly.type
_entity_poly.pdbx_seq_one_letter_code
_entity_poly.pdbx_strand_id
1 'polypeptide(L)'
;MRVVRQVTKLIRVVAVVALAPFGLLSTPAHASAIEEQLDCKSTGHVFISALMQSGEIQSKPMHVEKNSINAFRPARGVKLTAFDFPVFVVLGYEKDDPLFKPGKGDPVADWAYGVVVTGASDDVRQRLSQIGSDAIVHEVTPVMTAILCKAH
;
A
#
# COMPACT_ATOMS: atom_id res chain seq x y z
N MET A 1 22.35 37.17 -72.12
CA MET A 1 22.90 35.89 -71.62
C MET A 1 23.71 36.18 -70.36
N ARG A 2 23.27 35.67 -69.19
CA ARG A 2 23.95 35.84 -67.89
C ARG A 2 24.65 34.52 -67.54
N VAL A 3 25.95 34.55 -67.27
CA VAL A 3 26.71 33.38 -66.80
C VAL A 3 27.74 33.83 -65.75
N VAL A 4 27.47 33.43 -64.50
CA VAL A 4 28.42 32.86 -63.49
C VAL A 4 29.37 33.87 -62.81
N ARG A 5 29.67 33.84 -61.49
CA ARG A 5 29.89 32.76 -60.52
C ARG A 5 29.76 33.38 -59.12
N GLN A 6 29.02 32.78 -58.19
CA GLN A 6 29.16 33.10 -56.76
C GLN A 6 29.79 31.89 -56.08
N VAL A 7 30.97 32.13 -55.51
CA VAL A 7 31.85 31.15 -54.88
C VAL A 7 31.26 30.80 -53.51
N THR A 8 30.88 29.54 -53.34
CA THR A 8 30.27 29.03 -52.11
C THR A 8 31.33 29.01 -51.00
N LYS A 9 31.10 29.79 -49.94
CA LYS A 9 31.94 29.83 -48.73
C LYS A 9 31.88 28.49 -47.99
N LEU A 10 33.04 27.91 -47.70
CA LEU A 10 33.22 26.75 -46.82
C LEU A 10 32.82 27.11 -45.38
N ILE A 11 31.76 26.48 -44.87
CA ILE A 11 31.37 26.53 -43.47
C ILE A 11 32.12 25.42 -42.74
N ARG A 12 33.03 25.78 -41.82
CA ARG A 12 33.64 24.85 -40.87
C ARG A 12 32.61 24.53 -39.78
N VAL A 13 32.10 23.30 -39.77
CA VAL A 13 31.27 22.78 -38.68
C VAL A 13 32.20 22.30 -37.57
N VAL A 14 32.18 22.97 -36.41
CA VAL A 14 32.80 22.49 -35.17
C VAL A 14 31.73 21.72 -34.41
N ALA A 15 31.87 20.39 -34.35
CA ALA A 15 30.99 19.53 -33.57
C ALA A 15 31.40 19.57 -32.09
N VAL A 16 30.57 20.19 -31.25
CA VAL A 16 30.69 20.13 -29.79
C VAL A 16 29.96 18.87 -29.33
N VAL A 17 30.71 17.83 -28.93
CA VAL A 17 30.16 16.61 -28.34
C VAL A 17 29.83 16.91 -26.87
N ALA A 18 28.56 17.13 -26.56
CA ALA A 18 28.06 17.24 -25.20
C ALA A 18 27.92 15.83 -24.58
N LEU A 19 28.77 15.52 -23.60
CA LEU A 19 28.62 14.35 -22.74
C LEU A 19 27.45 14.60 -21.76
N ALA A 20 26.30 14.00 -22.03
CA ALA A 20 25.16 14.01 -21.12
C ALA A 20 25.38 12.95 -20.01
N PRO A 21 25.38 13.34 -18.72
CA PRO A 21 25.43 12.36 -17.64
C PRO A 21 24.07 11.66 -17.53
N PHE A 22 24.05 10.34 -17.70
CA PHE A 22 22.90 9.50 -17.37
C PHE A 22 22.72 9.50 -15.84
N GLY A 23 21.92 10.44 -15.33
CA GLY A 23 21.46 10.44 -13.95
C GLY A 23 20.55 9.23 -13.71
N LEU A 24 20.98 8.31 -12.87
CA LEU A 24 20.13 7.23 -12.34
C LEU A 24 19.01 7.88 -11.51
N LEU A 25 17.84 8.06 -12.11
CA LEU A 25 16.64 8.53 -11.43
C LEU A 25 16.21 7.47 -10.41
N SER A 26 16.52 7.70 -9.14
CA SER A 26 15.94 6.94 -8.04
C SER A 26 14.45 7.32 -7.95
N THR A 27 13.57 6.37 -8.26
CA THR A 27 12.13 6.57 -8.10
C THR A 27 11.82 6.75 -6.61
N PRO A 28 11.07 7.81 -6.21
CA PRO A 28 10.70 8.00 -4.81
C PRO A 28 9.88 6.80 -4.34
N ALA A 29 10.27 6.22 -3.20
CA ALA A 29 9.45 5.21 -2.54
C ALA A 29 8.20 5.92 -1.98
N HIS A 30 7.04 5.62 -2.55
CA HIS A 30 5.76 6.11 -2.04
C HIS A 30 5.45 5.39 -0.71
N ALA A 31 5.54 6.13 0.39
CA ALA A 31 5.00 5.71 1.68
C ALA A 31 3.57 6.24 1.77
N SER A 32 2.59 5.34 1.90
CA SER A 32 1.19 5.72 2.11
C SER A 32 0.77 5.32 3.52
N ALA A 33 0.32 6.32 4.29
CA ALA A 33 -0.21 6.13 5.62
C ALA A 33 -1.71 5.80 5.50
N ILE A 34 -2.11 4.62 5.96
CA ILE A 34 -3.50 4.17 5.86
C ILE A 34 -4.29 4.41 7.16
N GLU A 35 -3.67 5.08 8.13
CA GLU A 35 -4.20 5.30 9.48
C GLU A 35 -5.53 6.05 9.52
N GLU A 36 -5.74 7.00 8.60
CA GLU A 36 -7.03 7.71 8.48
C GLU A 36 -8.18 6.77 8.08
N GLN A 37 -7.86 5.67 7.40
CA GLN A 37 -8.84 4.64 7.02
C GLN A 37 -9.05 3.59 8.13
N LEU A 38 -8.22 3.58 9.19
CA LEU A 38 -8.28 2.64 10.33
C LEU A 38 -8.97 3.26 11.56
N ASP A 39 -10.06 3.98 11.34
CA ASP A 39 -10.81 4.73 12.37
C ASP A 39 -11.93 3.93 13.07
N CYS A 40 -12.10 2.65 12.73
CA CYS A 40 -13.17 1.76 13.17
C CYS A 40 -14.61 2.25 12.89
N LYS A 41 -14.81 3.14 11.91
CA LYS A 41 -16.13 3.66 11.50
C LYS A 41 -16.55 3.23 10.09
N SER A 42 -15.82 2.29 9.51
CA SER A 42 -16.03 1.78 8.15
C SER A 42 -16.40 0.29 8.16
N THR A 43 -16.47 -0.32 6.98
CA THR A 43 -16.67 -1.77 6.81
C THR A 43 -15.49 -2.40 6.06
N GLY A 44 -15.48 -3.74 6.02
CA GLY A 44 -14.47 -4.51 5.27
C GLY A 44 -14.40 -4.09 3.80
N HIS A 45 -15.54 -4.02 3.13
CA HIS A 45 -15.64 -3.64 1.73
C HIS A 45 -15.07 -2.26 1.47
N VAL A 46 -15.50 -1.25 2.22
CA VAL A 46 -15.09 0.14 1.99
C VAL A 46 -13.58 0.27 2.16
N PHE A 47 -13.02 -0.29 3.24
CA PHE A 47 -11.59 -0.25 3.49
C PHE A 47 -10.78 -0.95 2.38
N ILE A 48 -11.12 -2.18 2.04
CA ILE A 48 -10.34 -2.96 1.06
C ILE A 48 -10.53 -2.43 -0.37
N SER A 49 -11.74 -2.04 -0.75
CA SER A 49 -12.01 -1.51 -2.09
C SER A 49 -11.26 -0.20 -2.34
N ALA A 50 -11.15 0.69 -1.34
CA ALA A 50 -10.37 1.93 -1.45
C ALA A 50 -8.88 1.63 -1.72
N LEU A 51 -8.27 0.74 -0.94
CA LEU A 51 -6.87 0.34 -1.10
C LEU A 51 -6.59 -0.39 -2.43
N MET A 52 -7.58 -1.16 -2.94
CA MET A 52 -7.47 -1.77 -4.27
C MET A 52 -7.55 -0.72 -5.39
N GLN A 53 -8.47 0.25 -5.26
CA GLN A 53 -8.65 1.32 -6.24
C GLN A 53 -7.45 2.26 -6.30
N SER A 54 -6.80 2.54 -5.17
CA SER A 54 -5.57 3.34 -5.10
C SER A 54 -4.31 2.58 -5.55
N GLY A 55 -4.41 1.26 -5.79
CA GLY A 55 -3.28 0.42 -6.16
C GLY A 55 -2.30 0.16 -5.02
N GLU A 56 -2.74 0.33 -3.77
CA GLU A 56 -1.91 0.16 -2.57
C GLU A 56 -1.77 -1.30 -2.15
N ILE A 57 -2.75 -2.15 -2.49
CA ILE A 57 -2.72 -3.59 -2.24
C ILE A 57 -2.96 -4.39 -3.52
N GLN A 58 -2.57 -5.66 -3.48
CA GLN A 58 -2.87 -6.62 -4.54
C GLN A 58 -4.35 -7.02 -4.47
N SER A 59 -5.01 -7.11 -5.62
CA SER A 59 -6.44 -7.45 -5.70
C SER A 59 -6.77 -8.88 -5.26
N LYS A 60 -5.80 -9.80 -5.36
CA LYS A 60 -5.98 -11.19 -4.94
C LYS A 60 -5.45 -11.38 -3.51
N PRO A 61 -6.26 -11.93 -2.58
CA PRO A 61 -5.75 -12.26 -1.26
C PRO A 61 -4.66 -13.33 -1.36
N MET A 62 -3.59 -13.16 -0.57
CA MET A 62 -2.51 -14.13 -0.45
C MET A 62 -2.89 -15.32 0.43
N HIS A 63 -3.83 -15.13 1.35
CA HIS A 63 -4.33 -16.16 2.25
C HIS A 63 -5.77 -15.84 2.66
N VAL A 64 -6.52 -16.87 3.02
CA VAL A 64 -7.86 -16.76 3.60
C VAL A 64 -7.86 -17.59 4.86
N GLU A 65 -8.03 -16.92 5.99
CA GLU A 65 -8.05 -17.55 7.31
C GLU A 65 -9.32 -18.40 7.49
N LYS A 66 -9.28 -19.32 8.46
CA LYS A 66 -10.45 -20.17 8.76
C LYS A 66 -11.69 -19.36 9.11
N ASN A 67 -11.53 -18.23 9.79
CA ASN A 67 -12.59 -17.31 10.19
C ASN A 67 -12.96 -16.28 9.09
N SER A 68 -12.64 -16.60 7.83
CA SER A 68 -12.96 -15.81 6.64
C SER A 68 -12.21 -14.47 6.48
N ILE A 69 -11.26 -14.12 7.36
CA ILE A 69 -10.38 -12.98 7.10
C ILE A 69 -9.54 -13.25 5.84
N ASN A 70 -9.64 -12.36 4.88
CA ASN A 70 -8.81 -12.36 3.68
C ASN A 70 -7.58 -11.47 3.94
N ALA A 71 -6.40 -12.03 3.72
CA ALA A 71 -5.13 -11.35 3.87
C ALA A 71 -4.62 -10.91 2.49
N PHE A 72 -4.36 -9.63 2.32
CA PHE A 72 -3.87 -9.00 1.09
C PHE A 72 -2.46 -8.47 1.29
N ARG A 73 -1.63 -8.61 0.25
CA ARG A 73 -0.29 -8.00 0.25
C ARG A 73 -0.37 -6.55 -0.17
N PRO A 74 0.46 -5.66 0.39
CA PRO A 74 0.79 -4.41 -0.27
C PRO A 74 1.22 -4.66 -1.74
N ALA A 75 0.92 -3.70 -2.61
CA ALA A 75 1.36 -3.74 -3.99
C ALA A 75 2.89 -3.66 -4.08
N ARG A 76 3.47 -4.16 -5.17
CA ARG A 76 4.92 -4.22 -5.32
C ARG A 76 5.51 -2.81 -5.33
N GLY A 77 6.49 -2.56 -4.47
CA GLY A 77 7.13 -1.25 -4.35
C GLY A 77 6.38 -0.24 -3.50
N VAL A 78 5.17 -0.56 -3.01
CA VAL A 78 4.42 0.27 -2.07
C VAL A 78 4.88 -0.04 -0.65
N LYS A 79 5.16 1.01 0.12
CA LYS A 79 5.43 0.91 1.55
C LYS A 79 4.23 1.47 2.31
N LEU A 80 3.42 0.59 2.88
CA LEU A 80 2.29 1.01 3.71
C LEU A 80 2.72 1.14 5.17
N THR A 81 2.19 2.15 5.84
CA THR A 81 2.35 2.34 7.29
C THR A 81 0.98 2.54 7.93
N ALA A 82 0.84 2.07 9.17
CA ALA A 82 -0.31 2.33 10.02
C ALA A 82 0.20 2.69 11.42
N PHE A 83 -0.14 3.89 11.89
CA PHE A 83 0.29 4.39 13.20
C PHE A 83 1.80 4.34 13.37
N ASP A 84 2.54 4.77 12.34
CA ASP A 84 4.01 4.75 12.26
C ASP A 84 4.66 3.34 12.16
N PHE A 85 3.87 2.26 12.16
CA PHE A 85 4.39 0.90 11.99
C PHE A 85 4.31 0.42 10.54
N PRO A 86 5.34 -0.25 9.99
CA PRO A 86 5.29 -0.83 8.65
C PRO A 86 4.22 -1.93 8.55
N VAL A 87 3.33 -1.82 7.56
CA VAL A 87 2.29 -2.81 7.29
C VAL A 87 2.89 -3.99 6.53
N PHE A 88 2.73 -5.19 7.09
CA PHE A 88 3.12 -6.45 6.47
C PHE A 88 1.98 -7.05 5.64
N VAL A 89 0.75 -7.00 6.16
CA VAL A 89 -0.45 -7.57 5.53
C VAL A 89 -1.63 -6.63 5.80
N VAL A 90 -2.52 -6.50 4.82
CA VAL A 90 -3.82 -5.84 4.98
C VAL A 90 -4.90 -6.91 5.12
N LEU A 91 -5.81 -6.74 6.07
CA LEU A 91 -6.84 -7.71 6.44
C LEU A 91 -8.22 -7.15 6.11
N GLY A 92 -9.10 -8.00 5.58
CA GLY A 92 -10.50 -7.62 5.37
C GLY A 92 -11.44 -8.81 5.29
N TYR A 93 -12.67 -8.58 5.67
CA TYR A 93 -13.80 -9.48 5.54
C TYR A 93 -15.11 -8.70 5.62
N GLU A 94 -16.09 -9.06 4.82
CA GLU A 94 -17.47 -8.62 4.97
C GLU A 94 -18.39 -9.76 4.51
N LYS A 95 -19.44 -10.00 5.29
CA LYS A 95 -20.38 -11.09 5.06
C LYS A 95 -21.18 -10.84 3.78
N ASP A 96 -21.38 -11.92 3.01
CA ASP A 96 -22.13 -11.93 1.75
C ASP A 96 -21.58 -10.98 0.66
N ASP A 97 -20.36 -10.48 0.85
CA ASP A 97 -19.71 -9.57 -0.09
C ASP A 97 -18.78 -10.34 -1.05
N PRO A 98 -18.95 -10.19 -2.39
CA PRO A 98 -18.21 -10.96 -3.38
C PRO A 98 -16.72 -10.63 -3.47
N LEU A 99 -16.26 -9.53 -2.85
CA LEU A 99 -14.85 -9.18 -2.76
C LEU A 99 -14.09 -10.19 -1.87
N PHE A 100 -14.78 -10.79 -0.90
CA PHE A 100 -14.17 -11.66 0.11
C PHE A 100 -14.45 -13.14 -0.18
N LYS A 101 -13.42 -13.96 -0.02
CA LYS A 101 -13.58 -15.42 -0.08
C LYS A 101 -13.93 -15.95 1.30
N PRO A 102 -14.90 -16.87 1.42
CA PRO A 102 -15.21 -17.49 2.69
C PRO A 102 -14.09 -18.43 3.13
N GLY A 103 -13.84 -18.45 4.44
CA GLY A 103 -13.02 -19.45 5.11
C GLY A 103 -13.78 -20.76 5.31
N LYS A 104 -13.15 -21.71 6.00
CA LYS A 104 -13.74 -23.03 6.29
C LYS A 104 -14.43 -23.12 7.65
N GLY A 105 -14.35 -22.08 8.48
CA GLY A 105 -14.96 -22.00 9.80
C GLY A 105 -15.91 -20.82 9.90
N ASP A 106 -16.37 -20.56 11.12
CA ASP A 106 -17.29 -19.46 11.39
C ASP A 106 -16.62 -18.10 11.16
N PRO A 107 -17.29 -17.16 10.47
CA PRO A 107 -16.78 -15.81 10.28
C PRO A 107 -16.43 -15.10 11.59
N VAL A 108 -15.40 -14.27 11.54
CA VAL A 108 -14.93 -13.48 12.69
C VAL A 108 -15.97 -12.50 13.27
N ALA A 109 -16.85 -12.00 12.42
CA ALA A 109 -17.92 -11.02 12.68
C ALA A 109 -18.75 -10.86 11.38
N ASP A 110 -19.71 -9.93 11.33
CA ASP A 110 -20.36 -9.56 10.06
C ASP A 110 -19.41 -8.77 9.13
N TRP A 111 -18.48 -8.02 9.70
CA TRP A 111 -17.37 -7.40 8.96
C TRP A 111 -16.14 -7.25 9.87
N ALA A 112 -14.96 -7.23 9.24
CA ALA A 112 -13.70 -6.91 9.90
C ALA A 112 -12.72 -6.30 8.89
N TYR A 113 -11.88 -5.37 9.34
CA TYR A 113 -10.79 -4.83 8.55
C TYR A 113 -9.63 -4.40 9.44
N GLY A 114 -8.44 -4.33 8.85
CA GLY A 114 -7.27 -3.99 9.63
C GLY A 114 -5.96 -4.28 8.91
N VAL A 115 -4.91 -4.38 9.71
CA VAL A 115 -3.55 -4.67 9.23
C VAL A 115 -2.81 -5.56 10.20
N VAL A 116 -1.81 -6.28 9.69
CA VAL A 116 -0.70 -6.78 10.48
C VAL A 116 0.47 -5.85 10.25
N VAL A 117 1.00 -5.27 11.32
CA VAL A 117 2.17 -4.39 11.29
C VAL A 117 3.40 -5.08 11.88
N THR A 118 4.58 -4.60 11.50
CA THR A 118 5.84 -4.96 12.14
C THR A 118 6.04 -4.07 13.37
N GLY A 119 5.88 -4.64 14.55
CA GLY A 119 5.90 -3.94 15.84
C GLY A 119 5.44 -4.86 16.96
N ALA A 120 6.04 -4.71 18.14
CA ALA A 120 5.64 -5.47 19.33
C ALA A 120 4.25 -5.02 19.80
N SER A 121 3.49 -5.95 20.39
CA SER A 121 2.10 -5.70 20.74
C SER A 121 1.93 -4.57 21.77
N ASP A 122 2.89 -4.41 22.68
CA ASP A 122 2.90 -3.34 23.69
C ASP A 122 3.14 -1.94 23.08
N ASP A 123 4.08 -1.82 22.15
CA ASP A 123 4.35 -0.55 21.45
C ASP A 123 3.12 -0.11 20.64
N VAL A 124 2.48 -1.07 19.96
CA VAL A 124 1.26 -0.82 19.18
C VAL A 124 0.11 -0.39 20.10
N ARG A 125 -0.14 -1.10 21.22
CA ARG A 125 -1.18 -0.72 22.19
C ARG A 125 -0.93 0.69 22.74
N GLN A 126 0.31 1.00 23.09
CA GLN A 126 0.67 2.32 23.58
C GLN A 126 0.36 3.41 22.55
N ARG A 127 0.73 3.19 21.28
CA ARG A 127 0.46 4.15 20.20
C ARG A 127 -1.03 4.36 19.97
N LEU A 128 -1.81 3.29 19.91
CA LEU A 128 -3.27 3.36 19.72
C LEU A 128 -3.97 4.06 20.90
N SER A 129 -3.50 3.82 22.13
CA SER A 129 -4.01 4.50 23.32
C SER A 129 -3.76 6.01 23.29
N GLN A 130 -2.58 6.45 22.83
CA GLN A 130 -2.24 7.88 22.74
C GLN A 130 -3.14 8.67 21.78
N ILE A 131 -3.68 8.00 20.77
CA ILE A 131 -4.55 8.62 19.76
C ILE A 131 -6.03 8.34 19.98
N GLY A 132 -6.39 7.57 21.03
CA GLY A 132 -7.76 7.21 21.35
C GLY A 132 -8.42 6.33 20.28
N SER A 133 -7.67 5.41 19.68
CA SER A 133 -8.21 4.45 18.69
C SER A 133 -8.99 3.33 19.38
N ASP A 134 -10.15 2.96 18.80
CA ASP A 134 -10.98 1.83 19.23
C ASP A 134 -10.53 0.48 18.65
N ALA A 135 -9.43 0.45 17.90
CA ALA A 135 -8.96 -0.77 17.23
C ALA A 135 -8.45 -1.82 18.25
N ILE A 136 -8.75 -3.08 17.96
CA ILE A 136 -8.34 -4.22 18.76
C ILE A 136 -6.92 -4.62 18.39
N VAL A 137 -6.08 -4.86 19.40
CA VAL A 137 -4.71 -5.34 19.22
C VAL A 137 -4.62 -6.85 19.49
N HIS A 138 -4.12 -7.60 18.51
CA HIS A 138 -3.84 -9.03 18.66
C HIS A 138 -2.40 -9.34 18.28
N GLU A 139 -1.66 -9.98 19.19
CA GLU A 139 -0.30 -10.42 18.92
C GLU A 139 -0.31 -11.60 17.93
N VAL A 140 0.42 -11.46 16.82
CA VAL A 140 0.56 -12.53 15.82
C VAL A 140 1.87 -13.28 16.03
N THR A 141 2.95 -12.53 16.25
CA THR A 141 4.27 -13.01 16.67
C THR A 141 4.90 -11.99 17.61
N PRO A 142 6.03 -12.28 18.28
CA PRO A 142 6.70 -11.28 19.12
C PRO A 142 7.10 -9.98 18.40
N VAL A 143 7.16 -9.98 17.07
CA VAL A 143 7.53 -8.80 16.24
C VAL A 143 6.43 -8.36 15.28
N MET A 144 5.26 -9.01 15.31
CA MET A 144 4.14 -8.68 14.43
C MET A 144 2.83 -8.63 15.19
N THR A 145 2.06 -7.59 14.92
CA THR A 145 0.83 -7.30 15.65
C THR A 145 -0.28 -6.97 14.68
N ALA A 146 -1.44 -7.59 14.87
CA ALA A 146 -2.65 -7.24 14.16
C ALA A 146 -3.38 -6.09 14.87
N ILE A 147 -3.82 -5.12 14.08
CA ILE A 147 -4.67 -3.99 14.47
C ILE A 147 -5.97 -4.17 13.69
N LEU A 148 -7.08 -4.41 14.38
CA LEU A 148 -8.33 -4.84 13.77
C LEU A 148 -9.53 -4.02 14.27
N CYS A 149 -10.33 -3.53 13.33
CA CYS A 149 -11.69 -3.08 13.56
C CYS A 149 -12.65 -4.18 13.11
N LYS A 150 -13.73 -4.44 13.85
CA LYS A 150 -14.74 -5.43 13.47
C LYS A 150 -16.11 -5.09 14.06
N ALA A 151 -17.17 -5.66 13.48
CA ALA A 151 -18.48 -5.60 14.09
C ALA A 151 -18.47 -6.21 15.51
N HIS A 152 -19.22 -5.59 16.41
CA HIS A 152 -19.38 -6.04 17.81
C HIS A 152 -20.16 -7.35 17.90
#